data_AF-A0A2C5Y5U8-F1
#
_entry.id   AF-A0A2C5Y5U8-F1
#
_cell.length_a   1.000
_cell.length_b   1.000
_cell.length_c   1.000
_cell.angle_alpha   90.00
_cell.angle_beta   90.00
_cell.angle_gamma   90.00
#
_symmetry.space_group_name_H-M   'P 1'
#
loop_
_entity.id
_entity.type
_entity.pdbx_description
1 polymer ?
#
loop_
_entity_poly.entity_id
_entity_poly.type
_entity_poly.pdbx_seq_one_letter_code
_entity_poly.pdbx_strand_id
1 'polypeptide(L)'
;MKLSQHLLAICCAVPILTAAAQAPPSSGLKAITLTSPKPTQCQDDPQESLRRIDDAIKAGNQTLVIELLEGLTPCQKPTSIEEVTAMLQEIVTSSPDSRILQAAGRMINGIFSGSIGELFDRAREQLEAAENSHDNKNPDPPESVYPKSDSDAPYSNPEQALRSAIFIPEGFTYGKKNPVILFPGTGSTGFTAYSGNLIPLLTNVDWADPVWVNVPRYLLDDAQSNAEYAAYAINYIAAMTGCNVTMIPWSQGNIDTQWALKYWPSARSVTSSHVAISPDFKGTINGTESLRQHNGLLNDPANLQQVWFSNFITAMRANGGDSAYVPTTTLYSSFYDEIVEPQAGTEASAYMLDARGVGVTNNEVQVVCKDQTAGGFYTHESMMANPLTFALAENAICNGREGRPSEIDLEDVCSTILTPGLDFEDFLKTENSIIIAGLAMVIYMPKVASAPPIRDYATVN
;
A
#
# COMPACT_ATOMS: atom_id res chain seq x y z
N MET A 1 15.75 -69.45 23.65
CA MET A 1 14.85 -70.01 24.69
C MET A 1 14.44 -68.85 25.60
N LYS A 2 13.14 -68.46 25.56
CA LYS A 2 12.31 -67.68 26.53
C LYS A 2 12.88 -66.35 27.09
N LEU A 3 12.29 -65.18 26.79
CA LEU A 3 11.23 -64.44 27.55
C LEU A 3 11.48 -64.41 29.08
N SER A 4 11.46 -63.30 29.83
CA SER A 4 10.55 -62.13 29.81
C SER A 4 11.03 -60.97 30.73
N GLN A 5 10.77 -59.72 30.29
CA GLN A 5 10.31 -58.51 31.02
C GLN A 5 11.01 -57.96 32.29
N HIS A 6 11.43 -56.69 32.26
CA HIS A 6 10.61 -55.55 32.73
C HIS A 6 11.19 -54.18 32.30
N LEU A 7 10.26 -53.24 32.15
CA LEU A 7 10.35 -51.85 31.65
C LEU A 7 11.36 -50.96 32.39
N LEU A 8 12.01 -50.06 31.64
CA LEU A 8 11.98 -48.63 31.95
C LEU A 8 12.24 -47.81 30.67
N ALA A 9 11.26 -46.99 30.28
CA ALA A 9 11.36 -46.03 29.20
C ALA A 9 12.08 -44.77 29.70
N ILE A 10 13.11 -44.32 28.98
CA ILE A 10 13.66 -42.96 29.10
C ILE A 10 13.82 -42.40 27.68
N CYS A 11 12.91 -41.51 27.32
CA CYS A 11 13.01 -40.64 26.16
C CYS A 11 14.18 -39.65 26.38
N CYS A 12 15.14 -39.61 25.47
CA CYS A 12 16.05 -38.48 25.32
C CYS A 12 15.43 -37.47 24.34
N ALA A 13 14.73 -36.49 24.89
CA ALA A 13 14.37 -35.27 24.18
C ALA A 13 15.59 -34.32 24.14
N VAL A 14 15.93 -33.86 22.95
CA VAL A 14 16.87 -32.77 22.67
C VAL A 14 16.28 -31.47 23.23
N PRO A 15 17.06 -30.58 23.87
CA PRO A 15 16.53 -29.34 24.40
C PRO A 15 16.19 -28.39 23.26
N ILE A 16 14.89 -28.11 23.10
CA ILE A 16 14.38 -26.95 22.37
C ILE A 16 14.91 -25.72 23.11
N LEU A 17 15.79 -24.94 22.47
CA LEU A 17 16.11 -23.58 22.91
C LEU A 17 14.83 -22.76 22.79
N THR A 18 14.12 -22.61 23.90
CA THR A 18 13.13 -21.56 24.11
C THR A 18 13.88 -20.22 24.21
N ALA A 19 14.14 -19.59 23.07
CA ALA A 19 14.24 -18.14 23.05
C ALA A 19 12.81 -17.61 23.22
N ALA A 20 12.38 -17.50 24.47
CA ALA A 20 11.24 -16.66 24.80
C ALA A 20 11.60 -15.25 24.33
N ALA A 21 11.02 -14.83 23.21
CA ALA A 21 10.96 -13.43 22.85
C ALA A 21 10.29 -12.72 24.02
N GLN A 22 11.11 -12.10 24.87
CA GLN A 22 10.60 -11.14 25.84
C GLN A 22 9.93 -10.06 25.02
N ALA A 23 8.61 -9.96 25.13
CA ALA A 23 7.88 -8.81 24.65
C ALA A 23 8.60 -7.56 25.19
N PRO A 24 8.90 -6.56 24.34
CA PRO A 24 9.42 -5.31 24.87
C PRO A 24 8.40 -4.77 25.89
N PRO A 25 8.86 -4.15 26.99
CA PRO A 25 7.96 -3.54 27.95
C PRO A 25 7.05 -2.56 27.21
N SER A 26 5.78 -2.50 27.59
CA SER A 26 4.82 -1.50 27.10
C SER A 26 5.38 -0.10 27.36
N SER A 27 6.07 0.47 26.38
CA SER A 27 6.54 1.84 26.47
C SER A 27 5.36 2.73 26.13
N GLY A 28 4.83 3.43 27.14
CA GLY A 28 3.90 4.53 26.89
C GLY A 28 4.49 5.53 25.89
N LEU A 29 3.60 6.31 25.26
CA LEU A 29 3.94 7.43 24.37
C LEU A 29 5.23 8.12 24.84
N LYS A 30 6.30 8.02 24.04
CA LYS A 30 7.42 8.94 24.20
C LYS A 30 6.96 10.31 23.73
N ALA A 31 7.32 11.35 24.48
CA ALA A 31 6.93 12.72 24.15
C ALA A 31 7.38 13.06 22.72
N ILE A 32 6.43 13.42 21.87
CA ILE A 32 6.71 14.03 20.55
C ILE A 32 7.22 15.45 20.81
N THR A 33 8.47 15.69 20.46
CA THR A 33 9.16 16.96 20.62
C THR A 33 8.65 17.95 19.57
N LEU A 34 8.05 19.06 20.00
CA LEU A 34 7.68 20.14 19.09
C LEU A 34 8.95 20.92 18.73
N THR A 35 9.37 20.90 17.46
CA THR A 35 10.67 21.43 17.02
C THR A 35 10.65 22.89 16.55
N SER A 36 9.47 23.48 16.28
CA SER A 36 9.36 24.82 15.65
C SER A 36 8.60 25.87 16.50
N PRO A 37 8.74 27.19 16.23
CA PRO A 37 8.12 28.24 17.04
C PRO A 37 6.58 28.16 16.98
N LYS A 38 5.95 28.24 18.16
CA LYS A 38 4.49 28.10 18.35
C LYS A 38 3.68 29.04 17.43
N PRO A 39 2.75 28.50 16.61
CA PRO A 39 1.69 29.27 15.97
C PRO A 39 0.69 29.80 17.01
N THR A 40 -0.05 30.85 16.65
CA THR A 40 -1.05 31.54 17.49
C THR A 40 -2.32 30.74 17.80
N GLN A 41 -2.51 29.56 17.19
CA GLN A 41 -3.65 28.64 17.40
C GLN A 41 -3.16 27.18 17.51
N CYS A 42 -2.20 26.89 18.38
CA CYS A 42 -1.84 25.51 18.70
C CYS A 42 -2.82 24.93 19.75
N GLN A 43 -3.00 23.62 19.72
CA GLN A 43 -3.68 22.89 20.79
C GLN A 43 -2.95 23.09 22.13
N ASP A 44 -3.69 23.35 23.21
CA ASP A 44 -3.11 23.74 24.51
C ASP A 44 -2.07 22.75 25.03
N ASP A 45 -2.32 21.45 24.83
CA ASP A 45 -1.41 20.35 25.16
C ASP A 45 -1.50 19.22 24.11
N PRO A 46 -0.56 19.17 23.13
CA PRO A 46 -0.55 18.13 22.11
C PRO A 46 -0.28 16.72 22.66
N GLN A 47 0.48 16.61 23.76
CA GLN A 47 0.78 15.31 24.38
C GLN A 47 -0.44 14.74 25.09
N GLU A 48 -1.17 15.59 25.83
CA GLU A 48 -2.44 15.19 26.43
C GLU A 48 -3.46 14.76 25.36
N SER A 49 -3.44 15.43 24.21
CA SER A 49 -4.35 15.11 23.09
C SER A 49 -4.06 13.73 22.50
N LEU A 50 -2.78 13.42 22.25
CA LEU A 50 -2.35 12.09 21.82
C LEU A 50 -2.65 11.02 22.89
N ARG A 51 -2.46 11.33 24.17
CA ARG A 51 -2.79 10.43 25.28
C ARG A 51 -4.29 10.11 25.32
N ARG A 52 -5.15 11.09 25.12
CA ARG A 52 -6.61 10.89 25.06
C ARG A 52 -7.01 10.04 23.85
N ILE A 53 -6.35 10.21 22.71
CA ILE A 53 -6.56 9.37 21.52
C ILE A 53 -6.14 7.93 21.82
N ASP A 54 -4.96 7.72 22.40
CA ASP A 54 -4.47 6.39 22.81
C ASP A 54 -5.41 5.70 23.81
N ASP A 55 -5.91 6.43 24.82
CA ASP A 55 -6.90 5.92 25.76
C ASP A 55 -8.21 5.51 25.04
N ALA A 56 -8.68 6.31 24.08
CA ALA A 56 -9.88 6.01 23.29
C ALA A 56 -9.67 4.79 22.37
N ILE A 57 -8.49 4.67 21.76
CA ILE A 57 -8.07 3.50 20.98
C ILE A 57 -8.12 2.27 21.89
N LYS A 58 -7.41 2.27 23.02
CA LYS A 58 -7.39 1.14 23.96
C LYS A 58 -8.77 0.73 24.47
N ALA A 59 -9.68 1.70 24.63
CA ALA A 59 -11.07 1.47 25.00
C ALA A 59 -11.95 0.93 23.86
N GLY A 60 -11.48 0.97 22.61
CA GLY A 60 -12.26 0.60 21.43
C GLY A 60 -13.38 1.59 21.09
N ASN A 61 -13.26 2.83 21.56
CA ASN A 61 -14.30 3.83 21.38
C ASN A 61 -14.11 4.56 20.04
N GLN A 62 -14.58 3.93 18.96
CA GLN A 62 -14.46 4.45 17.59
C GLN A 62 -14.97 5.89 17.47
N THR A 63 -16.14 6.20 18.03
CA THR A 63 -16.72 7.54 17.99
C THR A 63 -15.82 8.57 18.65
N LEU A 64 -15.30 8.27 19.84
CA LEU A 64 -14.40 9.19 20.54
C LEU A 64 -13.05 9.33 19.82
N VAL A 65 -12.52 8.28 19.20
CA VAL A 65 -11.31 8.37 18.37
C VAL A 65 -11.53 9.36 17.22
N ILE A 66 -12.64 9.24 16.49
CA ILE A 66 -12.99 10.16 15.39
C ILE A 66 -13.13 11.59 15.92
N GLU A 67 -13.91 11.81 16.98
CA GLU A 67 -14.12 13.14 17.57
C GLU A 67 -12.81 13.80 18.01
N LEU A 68 -11.90 13.03 18.61
CA LEU A 68 -10.60 13.54 19.06
C LEU A 68 -9.67 13.89 17.90
N LEU A 69 -9.65 13.06 16.84
CA LEU A 69 -8.84 13.29 15.65
C LEU A 69 -9.34 14.52 14.86
N GLU A 70 -10.65 14.67 14.68
CA GLU A 70 -11.25 15.85 14.04
C GLU A 70 -11.00 17.13 14.81
N GLY A 71 -10.93 17.04 16.14
CA GLY A 71 -10.67 18.18 17.03
C GLY A 71 -9.21 18.59 17.12
N LEU A 72 -8.29 17.89 16.46
CA LEU A 72 -6.87 18.27 16.45
C LEU A 72 -6.66 19.60 15.74
N THR A 73 -5.65 20.35 16.18
CA THR A 73 -5.24 21.58 15.50
C THR A 73 -3.72 21.54 15.28
N PRO A 74 -3.23 21.78 14.06
CA PRO A 74 -1.80 21.74 13.77
C PRO A 74 -1.05 22.79 14.61
N CYS A 75 0.00 22.33 15.29
CA CYS A 75 0.90 23.14 16.09
C CYS A 75 2.15 23.55 15.32
N GLN A 76 2.35 23.05 14.11
CA GLN A 76 3.50 23.40 13.26
C GLN A 76 3.03 23.52 11.81
N LYS A 77 3.84 24.18 10.98
CA LYS A 77 3.68 24.22 9.52
C LYS A 77 5.06 24.03 8.91
N PRO A 78 5.49 22.77 8.66
CA PRO A 78 6.80 22.51 8.12
C PRO A 78 6.95 23.17 6.75
N THR A 79 8.17 23.57 6.42
CA THR A 79 8.47 24.37 5.21
C THR A 79 9.46 23.70 4.26
N SER A 80 9.96 22.52 4.62
CA SER A 80 10.94 21.76 3.84
C SER A 80 10.73 20.25 4.01
N ILE A 81 11.19 19.48 3.03
CA ILE A 81 11.11 18.01 3.04
C ILE A 81 11.98 17.45 4.16
N GLU A 82 13.14 18.06 4.43
CA GLU A 82 14.06 17.68 5.49
C GLU A 82 13.42 17.85 6.88
N GLU A 83 12.69 18.95 7.10
CA GLU A 83 11.94 19.18 8.34
C GLU A 83 10.84 18.13 8.52
N VAL A 84 10.06 17.86 7.45
CA VAL A 84 9.03 16.81 7.49
C VAL A 84 9.65 15.44 7.78
N THR A 85 10.72 15.07 7.08
CA THR A 85 11.41 13.79 7.24
C THR A 85 11.88 13.58 8.68
N ALA A 86 12.45 14.60 9.30
CA ALA A 86 12.87 14.54 10.70
C ALA A 86 11.69 14.33 11.66
N MET A 87 10.58 15.05 11.43
CA MET A 87 9.36 14.88 12.24
C MET A 87 8.73 13.50 12.04
N LEU A 88 8.68 12.98 10.81
CA LEU A 88 8.16 11.66 10.49
C LEU A 88 8.97 10.56 11.21
N GLN A 89 10.30 10.66 11.18
CA GLN A 89 11.16 9.73 11.89
C GLN A 89 10.86 9.72 13.40
N GLU A 90 10.63 10.87 14.01
CA GLU A 90 10.23 10.94 15.43
C GLU A 90 8.84 10.34 15.67
N ILE A 91 7.85 10.61 14.81
CA ILE A 91 6.49 10.09 14.92
C ILE A 91 6.48 8.56 14.83
N VAL A 92 7.10 7.99 13.79
CA VAL A 92 7.15 6.55 13.53
C VAL A 92 7.87 5.82 14.67
N THR A 93 9.00 6.36 15.14
CA THR A 93 9.76 5.74 16.24
C THR A 93 9.09 5.87 17.61
N SER A 94 8.25 6.88 17.81
CA SER A 94 7.56 7.11 19.09
C SER A 94 6.28 6.30 19.25
N SER A 95 5.62 5.92 18.14
CA SER A 95 4.37 5.15 18.14
C SER A 95 4.39 3.97 17.16
N PRO A 96 5.38 3.06 17.25
CA PRO A 96 5.61 2.03 16.22
C PRO A 96 4.46 1.03 16.09
N ASP A 97 3.64 0.85 17.13
CA ASP A 97 2.53 -0.11 17.16
C ASP A 97 1.14 0.53 16.96
N SER A 98 1.05 1.79 16.54
CA SER A 98 -0.25 2.48 16.36
C SER A 98 -0.30 3.40 15.17
N ARG A 99 -0.94 2.94 14.09
CA ARG A 99 -1.16 3.73 12.87
C ARG A 99 -2.01 4.98 13.12
N ILE A 100 -3.01 4.87 14.00
CA ILE A 100 -3.90 5.99 14.35
C ILE A 100 -3.11 7.08 15.09
N LEU A 101 -2.21 6.72 16.02
CA LEU A 101 -1.37 7.70 16.70
C LEU A 101 -0.34 8.33 15.77
N GLN A 102 0.19 7.58 14.80
CA GLN A 102 1.08 8.16 13.80
C GLN A 102 0.36 9.16 12.89
N ALA A 103 -0.89 8.87 12.48
CA ALA A 103 -1.73 9.81 11.74
C ALA A 103 -2.05 11.07 12.58
N ALA A 104 -2.38 10.90 13.87
CA ALA A 104 -2.57 12.02 14.79
C ALA A 104 -1.30 12.87 14.94
N GLY A 105 -0.13 12.22 15.04
CA GLY A 105 1.18 12.87 15.08
C GLY A 105 1.44 13.71 13.83
N ARG A 106 1.14 13.19 12.64
CA ARG A 106 1.25 13.95 11.38
C ARG A 106 0.34 15.18 11.37
N MET A 107 -0.93 15.02 11.75
CA MET A 107 -1.90 16.13 11.82
C MET A 107 -1.48 17.22 12.82
N ILE A 108 -1.04 16.85 14.03
CA ILE A 108 -0.55 17.81 15.03
C ILE A 108 0.69 18.56 14.54
N ASN A 109 1.57 17.89 13.80
CA ASN A 109 2.79 18.51 13.27
C ASN A 109 2.58 19.22 11.93
N GLY A 110 1.35 19.26 11.40
CA GLY A 110 1.06 19.94 10.13
C GLY A 110 1.67 19.25 8.90
N ILE A 111 1.94 17.95 8.98
CA ILE A 111 2.49 17.14 7.89
C ILE A 111 1.33 16.65 7.01
N PHE A 112 0.70 17.59 6.31
CA PHE A 112 -0.36 17.32 5.34
C PHE A 112 -0.61 18.55 4.47
N SER A 113 -1.20 18.33 3.30
CA SER A 113 -1.73 19.39 2.44
C SER A 113 -3.22 19.60 2.72
N GLY A 114 -3.68 20.87 2.73
CA GLY A 114 -5.07 21.24 2.96
C GLY A 114 -5.42 21.49 4.42
N SER A 115 -6.58 21.01 4.87
CA SER A 115 -7.07 21.09 6.25
C SER A 115 -7.44 19.71 6.82
N ILE A 116 -7.47 19.57 8.14
CA ILE A 116 -7.95 18.33 8.79
C ILE A 116 -9.39 17.99 8.37
N GLY A 117 -10.25 19.00 8.23
CA GLY A 117 -11.61 18.83 7.73
C GLY A 117 -11.63 18.19 6.34
N GLU A 118 -10.80 18.68 5.42
CA GLU A 118 -10.70 18.09 4.07
C GLU A 118 -10.15 16.66 4.09
N LEU A 119 -9.23 16.31 4.99
CA LEU A 119 -8.76 14.92 5.15
C LEU A 119 -9.91 13.99 5.58
N PHE A 120 -10.76 14.45 6.51
CA PHE A 120 -11.95 13.72 6.94
C PHE A 120 -13.02 13.64 5.86
N ASP A 121 -13.30 14.73 5.15
CA ASP A 121 -14.26 14.75 4.06
C ASP A 121 -13.82 13.79 2.93
N ARG A 122 -12.51 13.71 2.65
CA ARG A 122 -11.96 12.67 1.78
C ARG A 122 -12.22 11.29 2.37
N ALA A 123 -11.76 11.00 3.59
CA ALA A 123 -11.93 9.69 4.22
C ALA A 123 -13.39 9.21 4.33
N ARG A 124 -14.37 10.12 4.29
CA ARG A 124 -15.81 9.83 4.29
C ARG A 124 -16.45 9.70 2.91
N GLU A 125 -15.70 9.90 1.82
CA GLU A 125 -16.24 9.99 0.45
C GLU A 125 -17.27 11.14 0.35
N GLN A 126 -16.94 12.29 0.96
CA GLN A 126 -17.77 13.50 0.97
C GLN A 126 -17.14 14.65 0.18
N LEU A 127 -15.85 14.55 -0.14
CA LEU A 127 -15.13 15.48 -1.02
C LEU A 127 -14.92 14.85 -2.41
N GLU A 128 -15.93 15.02 -3.27
CA GLU A 128 -15.97 14.45 -4.61
C GLU A 128 -15.23 15.35 -5.62
N ALA A 129 -13.90 15.35 -5.59
CA ALA A 129 -13.15 15.69 -6.80
C ALA A 129 -13.56 14.68 -7.89
N ALA A 130 -13.84 15.15 -9.12
CA ALA A 130 -14.31 14.26 -10.19
C ALA A 130 -13.30 13.13 -10.46
N GLU A 131 -12.02 13.44 -10.31
CA GLU A 131 -10.87 12.55 -10.38
C GLU A 131 -10.91 11.41 -9.35
N ASN A 132 -11.58 11.62 -8.21
CA ASN A 132 -11.72 10.62 -7.15
C ASN A 132 -12.97 9.76 -7.27
N SER A 133 -13.81 10.00 -8.29
CA SER A 133 -15.07 9.28 -8.48
C SER A 133 -14.86 7.79 -8.73
N HIS A 134 -15.76 6.97 -8.18
CA HIS A 134 -15.91 5.55 -8.51
C HIS A 134 -17.17 5.26 -9.36
N ASP A 135 -17.85 6.30 -9.84
CA ASP A 135 -19.01 6.25 -10.75
C ASP A 135 -18.70 6.93 -12.11
N ASN A 136 -17.57 6.55 -12.71
CA ASN A 136 -17.15 7.06 -14.01
C ASN A 136 -17.97 6.45 -15.16
N LYS A 137 -18.20 7.25 -16.20
CA LYS A 137 -18.95 6.82 -17.39
C LYS A 137 -18.01 6.43 -18.53
N ASN A 138 -17.51 5.20 -18.47
CA ASN A 138 -16.60 4.66 -19.47
C ASN A 138 -17.36 3.84 -20.54
N PRO A 139 -16.96 3.92 -21.82
CA PRO A 139 -17.61 3.18 -22.90
C PRO A 139 -17.42 1.66 -22.79
N ASP A 140 -18.23 0.89 -23.52
CA ASP A 140 -17.99 -0.54 -23.69
C ASP A 140 -16.65 -0.78 -24.40
N PRO A 141 -15.88 -1.82 -23.99
CA PRO A 141 -14.64 -2.16 -24.67
C PRO A 141 -14.94 -2.74 -26.07
N PRO A 142 -14.04 -2.54 -27.06
CA PRO A 142 -14.21 -3.10 -28.40
C PRO A 142 -14.33 -4.63 -28.42
N GLU A 143 -13.60 -5.28 -27.51
CA GLU A 143 -13.66 -6.72 -27.26
C GLU A 143 -14.16 -6.97 -25.84
N SER A 144 -15.03 -7.97 -25.68
CA SER A 144 -15.63 -8.28 -24.39
C SER A 144 -14.60 -8.87 -23.42
N VAL A 145 -14.44 -8.24 -22.25
CA VAL A 145 -13.54 -8.69 -21.16
C VAL A 145 -14.30 -9.27 -19.95
N TYR A 146 -15.61 -9.43 -20.08
CA TYR A 146 -16.56 -9.88 -19.05
C TYR A 146 -17.63 -10.79 -19.70
N PRO A 147 -18.12 -11.87 -19.05
CA PRO A 147 -17.99 -12.23 -17.64
C PRO A 147 -16.70 -12.93 -17.26
N LYS A 148 -15.94 -13.45 -18.24
CA LYS A 148 -14.60 -14.02 -18.07
C LYS A 148 -14.08 -14.58 -19.40
N SER A 149 -12.75 -14.75 -19.52
CA SER A 149 -12.16 -15.70 -20.47
C SER A 149 -12.33 -17.15 -19.97
N ASP A 150 -12.13 -18.16 -20.84
CA ASP A 150 -12.32 -19.58 -20.52
C ASP A 150 -11.50 -20.05 -19.30
N SER A 151 -10.30 -19.49 -19.11
CA SER A 151 -9.37 -19.83 -18.03
C SER A 151 -9.47 -18.95 -16.79
N ASP A 152 -10.27 -17.90 -16.82
CA ASP A 152 -10.34 -16.92 -15.74
C ASP A 152 -11.31 -17.35 -14.64
N ALA A 153 -11.04 -16.91 -13.42
CA ALA A 153 -11.99 -16.94 -12.32
C ALA A 153 -13.25 -16.09 -12.68
N PRO A 154 -14.42 -16.45 -12.14
CA PRO A 154 -15.61 -15.63 -12.31
C PRO A 154 -15.49 -14.33 -11.50
N TYR A 155 -15.94 -13.22 -12.06
CA TYR A 155 -16.19 -12.00 -11.31
C TYR A 155 -17.41 -12.15 -10.40
N SER A 156 -17.36 -11.60 -9.20
CA SER A 156 -18.49 -11.45 -8.29
C SER A 156 -19.04 -10.04 -8.26
N ASN A 157 -18.24 -9.04 -8.62
CA ASN A 157 -18.68 -7.68 -8.86
C ASN A 157 -19.32 -7.56 -10.25
N PRO A 158 -20.39 -6.76 -10.40
CA PRO A 158 -20.99 -6.50 -11.71
C PRO A 158 -20.04 -5.66 -12.57
N GLU A 159 -20.04 -5.92 -13.87
CA GLU A 159 -19.17 -5.21 -14.83
C GLU A 159 -19.28 -3.68 -14.72
N GLN A 160 -20.50 -3.16 -14.51
CA GLN A 160 -20.69 -1.72 -14.35
C GLN A 160 -19.89 -1.14 -13.18
N ALA A 161 -19.86 -1.83 -12.04
CA ALA A 161 -19.10 -1.37 -10.86
C ALA A 161 -17.59 -1.45 -11.11
N LEU A 162 -17.12 -2.54 -11.75
CA LEU A 162 -15.71 -2.71 -12.12
C LEU A 162 -15.25 -1.61 -13.07
N ARG A 163 -16.07 -1.31 -14.09
CA ARG A 163 -15.74 -0.32 -15.12
C ARG A 163 -15.84 1.12 -14.60
N SER A 164 -16.83 1.42 -13.77
CA SER A 164 -17.04 2.79 -13.26
C SER A 164 -15.97 3.22 -12.26
N ALA A 165 -15.26 2.28 -11.63
CA ALA A 165 -14.14 2.60 -10.75
C ALA A 165 -12.90 3.15 -11.49
N ILE A 166 -12.82 3.00 -12.81
CA ILE A 166 -11.66 3.44 -13.59
C ILE A 166 -11.86 4.91 -13.98
N PHE A 167 -10.98 5.80 -13.54
CA PHE A 167 -10.94 7.16 -14.03
C PHE A 167 -10.02 7.26 -15.25
N ILE A 168 -10.58 7.69 -16.38
CA ILE A 168 -9.82 7.95 -17.61
C ILE A 168 -9.77 9.46 -17.83
N PRO A 169 -8.58 10.10 -17.74
CA PRO A 169 -8.46 11.53 -17.97
C PRO A 169 -8.88 11.94 -19.39
N GLU A 170 -9.41 13.15 -19.56
CA GLU A 170 -9.83 13.67 -20.88
C GLU A 170 -8.68 13.66 -21.92
N GLY A 171 -7.44 13.81 -21.46
CA GLY A 171 -6.23 13.80 -22.29
C GLY A 171 -5.71 12.40 -22.67
N PHE A 172 -6.34 11.31 -22.19
CA PHE A 172 -5.91 9.95 -22.49
C PHE A 172 -6.00 9.68 -24.00
N THR A 173 -4.92 9.16 -24.59
CA THR A 173 -4.78 9.14 -26.06
C THR A 173 -5.18 7.82 -26.71
N TYR A 174 -5.61 6.83 -25.91
CA TYR A 174 -6.08 5.52 -26.36
C TYR A 174 -5.06 4.81 -27.25
N GLY A 175 -3.87 4.53 -26.70
CA GLY A 175 -2.85 3.68 -27.32
C GLY A 175 -1.80 4.42 -28.17
N LYS A 176 -1.81 5.76 -28.23
CA LYS A 176 -0.70 6.51 -28.85
C LYS A 176 0.52 6.63 -27.94
N LYS A 177 0.31 6.48 -26.62
CA LYS A 177 1.34 6.39 -25.59
C LYS A 177 1.14 5.13 -24.77
N ASN A 178 2.14 4.77 -23.95
CA ASN A 178 2.04 3.58 -23.10
C ASN A 178 0.93 3.75 -22.05
N PRO A 179 -0.11 2.90 -22.03
CA PRO A 179 -1.13 2.98 -21.00
C PRO A 179 -0.59 2.50 -19.66
N VAL A 180 -0.78 3.32 -18.63
CA VAL A 180 -0.34 3.07 -17.26
C VAL A 180 -1.55 3.04 -16.34
N ILE A 181 -1.73 1.95 -15.60
CA ILE A 181 -2.79 1.82 -14.60
C ILE A 181 -2.19 2.05 -13.22
N LEU A 182 -2.63 3.11 -12.56
CA LEU A 182 -2.27 3.42 -11.18
C LEU A 182 -3.32 2.80 -10.25
N PHE A 183 -2.92 1.87 -9.39
CA PHE A 183 -3.83 1.11 -8.54
C PHE A 183 -3.53 1.35 -7.05
N PRO A 184 -4.55 1.62 -6.22
CA PRO A 184 -4.32 2.17 -4.88
C PRO A 184 -3.85 1.16 -3.85
N GLY A 185 -3.51 1.69 -2.68
CA GLY A 185 -3.26 0.93 -1.46
C GLY A 185 -4.45 0.92 -0.51
N THR A 186 -4.29 0.21 0.61
CA THR A 186 -5.31 0.08 1.65
C THR A 186 -5.74 1.45 2.19
N GLY A 187 -7.04 1.67 2.32
CA GLY A 187 -7.56 2.93 2.83
C GLY A 187 -7.45 4.09 1.83
N SER A 188 -7.13 3.83 0.55
CA SER A 188 -6.97 4.85 -0.48
C SER A 188 -7.77 4.53 -1.74
N THR A 189 -8.11 5.55 -2.50
CA THR A 189 -8.47 5.46 -3.92
C THR A 189 -7.23 5.71 -4.78
N GLY A 190 -7.32 5.46 -6.09
CA GLY A 190 -6.24 5.75 -7.02
C GLY A 190 -5.87 7.24 -7.01
N PHE A 191 -6.85 8.13 -7.05
CA PHE A 191 -6.57 9.56 -7.00
C PHE A 191 -5.90 10.00 -5.68
N THR A 192 -6.42 9.54 -4.53
CA THR A 192 -5.84 9.88 -3.22
C THR A 192 -4.39 9.39 -3.10
N ALA A 193 -4.07 8.20 -3.63
CA ALA A 193 -2.71 7.65 -3.57
C ALA A 193 -1.73 8.44 -4.45
N TYR A 194 -2.15 8.80 -5.67
CA TYR A 194 -1.22 9.25 -6.71
C TYR A 194 -1.26 10.74 -7.04
N SER A 195 -2.20 11.52 -6.48
CA SER A 195 -2.36 12.96 -6.79
C SER A 195 -1.15 13.83 -6.42
N GLY A 196 -0.30 13.38 -5.49
CA GLY A 196 0.95 14.04 -5.10
C GLY A 196 2.21 13.44 -5.70
N ASN A 197 2.12 12.50 -6.65
CA ASN A 197 3.31 11.80 -7.15
C ASN A 197 3.18 11.38 -8.63
N LEU A 198 2.75 10.15 -8.93
CA LEU A 198 2.78 9.61 -10.29
C LEU A 198 1.76 10.28 -11.21
N ILE A 199 0.62 10.78 -10.72
CA ILE A 199 -0.32 11.54 -11.57
C ILE A 199 0.35 12.78 -12.17
N PRO A 200 0.91 13.72 -11.39
CA PRO A 200 1.57 14.89 -11.97
C PRO A 200 2.80 14.53 -12.83
N LEU A 201 3.53 13.45 -12.51
CA LEU A 201 4.72 13.03 -13.25
C LEU A 201 4.42 12.35 -14.60
N LEU A 202 3.29 11.64 -14.70
CA LEU A 202 2.90 10.91 -15.91
C LEU A 202 1.89 11.70 -16.77
N THR A 203 1.29 12.76 -16.23
CA THR A 203 0.37 13.59 -16.99
C THR A 203 1.15 14.56 -17.89
N ASN A 204 0.67 14.79 -19.11
CA ASN A 204 1.27 15.69 -20.10
C ASN A 204 2.67 15.32 -20.61
N VAL A 205 3.19 14.13 -20.32
CA VAL A 205 4.36 13.59 -21.01
C VAL A 205 3.97 12.95 -22.34
N ASP A 206 4.93 12.78 -23.25
CA ASP A 206 4.69 12.23 -24.60
C ASP A 206 4.80 10.70 -24.68
N TRP A 207 5.23 10.04 -23.60
CA TRP A 207 5.53 8.61 -23.58
C TRP A 207 4.61 7.74 -22.70
N ALA A 208 3.80 8.33 -21.81
CA ALA A 208 2.85 7.61 -20.95
C ALA A 208 1.48 8.27 -20.93
N ASP A 209 0.47 7.44 -20.68
CA ASP A 209 -0.93 7.83 -20.48
C ASP A 209 -1.47 7.15 -19.21
N PRO A 210 -1.55 7.88 -18.07
CA PRO A 210 -2.05 7.32 -16.83
C PRO A 210 -3.58 7.26 -16.81
N VAL A 211 -4.11 6.17 -16.27
CA VAL A 211 -5.44 6.04 -15.69
C VAL A 211 -5.28 5.60 -14.25
N TRP A 212 -6.30 5.82 -13.42
CA TRP A 212 -6.25 5.32 -12.04
C TRP A 212 -7.56 4.68 -11.64
N VAL A 213 -7.47 3.73 -10.70
CA VAL A 213 -8.64 2.96 -10.25
C VAL A 213 -9.04 3.43 -8.85
N ASN A 214 -10.24 3.98 -8.73
CA ASN A 214 -10.85 4.36 -7.47
C ASN A 214 -11.73 3.21 -7.00
N VAL A 215 -11.10 2.16 -6.45
CA VAL A 215 -11.85 1.01 -5.92
C VAL A 215 -12.76 1.49 -4.80
N PRO A 216 -14.07 1.15 -4.84
CA PRO A 216 -15.02 1.60 -3.82
C PRO A 216 -14.59 1.24 -2.40
N ARG A 217 -15.08 2.03 -1.44
CA ARG A 217 -14.83 1.80 0.00
C ARG A 217 -13.34 1.73 0.34
N TYR A 218 -12.54 2.52 -0.36
CA TYR A 218 -11.13 2.72 -0.05
C TYR A 218 -10.29 1.43 -0.02
N LEU A 219 -10.64 0.43 -0.83
CA LEU A 219 -9.90 -0.85 -0.88
C LEU A 219 -9.88 -1.60 0.47
N LEU A 220 -10.91 -1.40 1.31
CA LEU A 220 -11.02 -2.00 2.66
C LEU A 220 -11.87 -3.28 2.71
N ASP A 221 -12.65 -3.55 1.66
CA ASP A 221 -13.44 -4.77 1.49
C ASP A 221 -12.53 -6.00 1.24
N ASP A 222 -13.12 -7.20 1.04
CA ASP A 222 -12.39 -8.44 0.75
C ASP A 222 -11.38 -8.25 -0.40
N ALA A 223 -10.09 -8.44 -0.14
CA ALA A 223 -9.01 -8.31 -1.12
C ALA A 223 -9.21 -9.18 -2.37
N GLN A 224 -9.94 -10.30 -2.25
CA GLN A 224 -10.30 -11.14 -3.41
C GLN A 224 -11.31 -10.44 -4.33
N SER A 225 -12.21 -9.64 -3.76
CA SER A 225 -13.14 -8.78 -4.50
C SER A 225 -12.44 -7.52 -5.01
N ASN A 226 -11.48 -6.96 -4.27
CA ASN A 226 -10.68 -5.81 -4.72
C ASN A 226 -9.82 -6.18 -5.93
N ALA A 227 -9.22 -7.38 -5.93
CA ALA A 227 -8.45 -7.93 -7.04
C ALA A 227 -9.24 -8.05 -8.35
N GLU A 228 -10.57 -8.16 -8.29
CA GLU A 228 -11.42 -8.15 -9.48
C GLU A 228 -11.31 -6.82 -10.23
N TYR A 229 -11.18 -5.69 -9.52
CA TYR A 229 -10.97 -4.37 -10.13
C TYR A 229 -9.61 -4.29 -10.82
N ALA A 230 -8.57 -4.91 -10.26
CA ALA A 230 -7.26 -4.99 -10.91
C ALA A 230 -7.33 -5.82 -12.20
N ALA A 231 -7.92 -7.02 -12.13
CA ALA A 231 -8.10 -7.90 -13.29
C ALA A 231 -8.91 -7.23 -14.41
N TYR A 232 -10.01 -6.57 -14.04
CA TYR A 232 -10.88 -5.88 -14.99
C TYR A 232 -10.17 -4.67 -15.59
N ALA A 233 -9.52 -3.83 -14.79
CA ALA A 233 -8.82 -2.64 -15.29
C ALA A 233 -7.71 -2.99 -16.28
N ILE A 234 -6.92 -4.03 -16.00
CA ILE A 234 -5.87 -4.52 -16.92
C ILE A 234 -6.46 -4.88 -18.27
N ASN A 235 -7.45 -5.78 -18.28
CA ASN A 235 -8.04 -6.28 -19.52
C ASN A 235 -8.82 -5.18 -20.25
N TYR A 236 -9.56 -4.35 -19.52
CA TYR A 236 -10.37 -3.26 -20.09
C TYR A 236 -9.47 -2.22 -20.77
N ILE A 237 -8.44 -1.72 -20.10
CA ILE A 237 -7.56 -0.70 -20.68
C ILE A 237 -6.74 -1.27 -21.83
N ALA A 238 -6.31 -2.54 -21.74
CA ALA A 238 -5.67 -3.21 -22.86
C ALA A 238 -6.59 -3.29 -24.09
N ALA A 239 -7.87 -3.68 -23.89
CA ALA A 239 -8.86 -3.75 -24.96
C ALA A 239 -9.19 -2.36 -25.55
N MET A 240 -9.27 -1.33 -24.71
CA MET A 240 -9.54 0.05 -25.15
C MET A 240 -8.40 0.66 -25.97
N THR A 241 -7.17 0.24 -25.72
CA THR A 241 -5.96 0.83 -26.35
C THR A 241 -5.39 -0.05 -27.47
N GLY A 242 -5.67 -1.35 -27.45
CA GLY A 242 -4.96 -2.33 -28.28
C GLY A 242 -3.50 -2.50 -27.89
N CYS A 243 -3.11 -2.06 -26.70
CA CYS A 243 -1.74 -2.10 -26.18
C CYS A 243 -1.66 -2.92 -24.89
N ASN A 244 -0.49 -3.48 -24.61
CA ASN A 244 -0.21 -4.00 -23.27
C ASN A 244 -0.08 -2.84 -22.28
N VAL A 245 -0.49 -3.07 -21.04
CA VAL A 245 -0.50 -2.06 -19.97
C VAL A 245 0.66 -2.24 -19.01
N THR A 246 1.14 -1.13 -18.45
CA THR A 246 1.97 -1.16 -17.24
C THR A 246 1.08 -0.96 -16.03
N MET A 247 1.15 -1.87 -15.07
CA MET A 247 0.40 -1.82 -13.82
C MET A 247 1.32 -1.30 -12.72
N ILE A 248 0.96 -0.18 -12.08
CA ILE A 248 1.71 0.43 -10.98
C ILE A 248 0.81 0.48 -9.74
N PRO A 249 0.81 -0.58 -8.92
CA PRO A 249 0.13 -0.59 -7.64
C PRO A 249 1.01 -0.14 -6.47
N TRP A 250 0.37 0.39 -5.44
CA TRP A 250 0.97 0.73 -4.15
C TRP A 250 0.37 -0.12 -3.03
N SER A 251 1.18 -0.54 -2.06
CA SER A 251 0.71 -1.26 -0.86
C SER A 251 -0.13 -2.50 -1.23
N GLN A 252 -1.31 -2.70 -0.64
CA GLN A 252 -2.27 -3.77 -0.95
C GLN A 252 -2.60 -3.91 -2.44
N GLY A 253 -2.56 -2.83 -3.22
CA GLY A 253 -2.79 -2.93 -4.66
C GLY A 253 -1.89 -3.96 -5.34
N ASN A 254 -0.73 -4.26 -4.74
CA ASN A 254 0.21 -5.27 -5.20
C ASN A 254 -0.30 -6.69 -4.99
N ILE A 255 -0.87 -7.00 -3.82
CA ILE A 255 -1.46 -8.32 -3.57
C ILE A 255 -2.77 -8.50 -4.35
N ASP A 256 -3.51 -7.42 -4.59
CA ASP A 256 -4.67 -7.43 -5.48
C ASP A 256 -4.25 -7.71 -6.93
N THR A 257 -3.20 -7.06 -7.41
CA THR A 257 -2.63 -7.28 -8.75
C THR A 257 -2.07 -8.69 -8.90
N GLN A 258 -1.33 -9.18 -7.91
CA GLN A 258 -0.76 -10.53 -7.95
C GLN A 258 -1.85 -11.61 -7.88
N TRP A 259 -2.92 -11.38 -7.10
CA TRP A 259 -4.11 -12.23 -7.09
C TRP A 259 -4.83 -12.23 -8.44
N ALA A 260 -5.01 -11.04 -9.03
CA ALA A 260 -5.58 -10.89 -10.38
C ALA A 260 -4.77 -11.66 -11.42
N LEU A 261 -3.45 -11.48 -11.47
CA LEU A 261 -2.57 -12.20 -12.39
C LEU A 261 -2.60 -13.71 -12.15
N LYS A 262 -2.78 -14.16 -10.90
CA LYS A 262 -2.91 -15.58 -10.59
C LYS A 262 -4.21 -16.20 -11.11
N TYR A 263 -5.36 -15.56 -10.83
CA TYR A 263 -6.68 -16.18 -11.05
C TYR A 263 -7.42 -15.68 -12.30
N TRP A 264 -6.96 -14.60 -12.94
CA TRP A 264 -7.37 -14.18 -14.28
C TRP A 264 -6.16 -14.25 -15.24
N PRO A 265 -5.75 -15.44 -15.69
CA PRO A 265 -4.59 -15.60 -16.56
C PRO A 265 -4.64 -14.75 -17.84
N SER A 266 -5.83 -14.35 -18.31
CA SER A 266 -5.99 -13.42 -19.45
C SER A 266 -5.23 -12.10 -19.25
N ALA A 267 -5.16 -11.60 -18.02
CA ALA A 267 -4.47 -10.36 -17.67
C ALA A 267 -2.94 -10.45 -17.91
N ARG A 268 -2.34 -11.65 -17.86
CA ARG A 268 -0.90 -11.84 -18.02
C ARG A 268 -0.41 -11.48 -19.41
N SER A 269 -1.17 -11.85 -20.45
CA SER A 269 -0.75 -11.62 -21.85
C SER A 269 -0.79 -10.15 -22.25
N VAL A 270 -1.55 -9.33 -21.53
CA VAL A 270 -1.76 -7.92 -21.83
C VAL A 270 -1.11 -6.99 -20.80
N THR A 271 -0.31 -7.52 -19.87
CA THR A 271 0.46 -6.73 -18.91
C THR A 271 1.94 -6.79 -19.29
N SER A 272 2.53 -5.66 -19.67
CA SER A 272 3.95 -5.58 -20.03
C SER A 272 4.86 -5.49 -18.79
N SER A 273 4.39 -4.86 -17.72
CA SER A 273 5.16 -4.71 -16.49
C SER A 273 4.25 -4.51 -15.26
N HIS A 274 4.66 -5.09 -14.13
CA HIS A 274 4.11 -4.84 -12.80
C HIS A 274 5.17 -4.08 -11.98
N VAL A 275 4.99 -2.77 -11.80
CA VAL A 275 5.87 -1.91 -11.00
C VAL A 275 5.30 -1.77 -9.60
N ALA A 276 5.77 -2.62 -8.70
CA ALA A 276 5.24 -2.80 -7.36
C ALA A 276 5.89 -1.85 -6.35
N ILE A 277 5.15 -0.85 -5.86
CA ILE A 277 5.63 0.14 -4.88
C ILE A 277 5.17 -0.25 -3.47
N SER A 278 6.13 -0.38 -2.55
CA SER A 278 5.94 -0.86 -1.17
C SER A 278 5.03 -2.10 -1.07
N PRO A 279 5.25 -3.17 -1.86
CA PRO A 279 4.38 -4.33 -1.88
C PRO A 279 4.46 -5.15 -0.59
N ASP A 280 3.36 -5.79 -0.23
CA ASP A 280 3.22 -6.69 0.91
C ASP A 280 2.90 -8.13 0.48
N PHE A 281 3.67 -8.71 -0.45
CA PHE A 281 3.39 -10.05 -1.00
C PHE A 281 3.45 -11.20 0.03
N LYS A 282 4.01 -10.98 1.22
CA LYS A 282 3.98 -11.90 2.35
C LYS A 282 3.07 -11.42 3.48
N GLY A 283 2.30 -10.36 3.25
CA GLY A 283 1.59 -9.60 4.27
C GLY A 283 2.55 -8.83 5.16
N THR A 284 2.10 -8.43 6.34
CA THR A 284 2.91 -7.69 7.31
C THR A 284 2.72 -8.23 8.72
N ILE A 285 3.81 -8.30 9.49
CA ILE A 285 3.73 -8.61 10.93
C ILE A 285 3.09 -7.47 11.70
N ASN A 286 3.18 -6.23 11.21
CA ASN A 286 2.56 -5.06 11.82
C ASN A 286 1.03 -5.10 11.66
N GLY A 287 0.51 -5.81 10.65
CA GLY A 287 -0.94 -6.08 10.50
C GLY A 287 -1.55 -6.83 11.68
N THR A 288 -0.72 -7.48 12.52
CA THR A 288 -1.19 -7.99 13.80
C THR A 288 -1.71 -6.90 14.73
N GLU A 289 -1.51 -5.59 14.48
CA GLU A 289 -2.21 -4.51 15.20
C GLU A 289 -3.73 -4.74 15.20
N SER A 290 -4.33 -5.10 14.07
CA SER A 290 -5.76 -5.47 13.96
C SER A 290 -6.11 -6.71 14.81
N LEU A 291 -5.14 -7.59 15.08
CA LEU A 291 -5.34 -8.77 15.94
C LEU A 291 -4.99 -8.51 17.42
N ARG A 292 -4.09 -7.56 17.71
CA ARG A 292 -3.52 -7.23 19.03
C ARG A 292 -4.38 -6.20 19.75
N GLN A 293 -4.94 -5.24 19.03
CA GLN A 293 -5.95 -4.34 19.56
C GLN A 293 -7.28 -5.12 19.62
N HIS A 294 -7.53 -5.78 20.76
CA HIS A 294 -8.73 -6.59 21.05
C HIS A 294 -10.06 -5.82 20.91
N ASN A 295 -10.00 -4.54 20.54
CA ASN A 295 -11.13 -3.66 20.29
C ASN A 295 -11.72 -3.76 18.86
N GLY A 296 -10.98 -4.33 17.90
CA GLY A 296 -11.39 -4.45 16.51
C GLY A 296 -11.51 -3.15 15.70
N LEU A 297 -10.90 -2.04 16.14
CA LEU A 297 -11.01 -0.73 15.47
C LEU A 297 -10.47 -0.73 14.02
N LEU A 298 -9.52 -1.62 13.71
CA LEU A 298 -8.91 -1.77 12.38
C LEU A 298 -9.21 -3.14 11.76
N ASN A 299 -10.30 -3.80 12.19
CA ASN A 299 -10.72 -5.10 11.66
C ASN A 299 -11.52 -4.95 10.37
N ASP A 300 -10.90 -4.35 9.37
CA ASP A 300 -11.41 -4.30 8.01
C ASP A 300 -11.05 -5.61 7.31
N PRO A 301 -11.91 -6.15 6.42
CA PRO A 301 -11.62 -7.38 5.69
C PRO A 301 -10.22 -7.42 5.05
N ALA A 302 -9.85 -6.39 4.29
CA ALA A 302 -8.54 -6.30 3.65
C ALA A 302 -7.38 -6.26 4.64
N ASN A 303 -7.54 -5.55 5.76
CA ASN A 303 -6.47 -5.40 6.75
C ASN A 303 -6.19 -6.75 7.45
N LEU A 304 -7.24 -7.51 7.77
CA LEU A 304 -7.09 -8.88 8.28
C LEU A 304 -6.47 -9.84 7.25
N GLN A 305 -6.71 -9.62 5.95
CA GLN A 305 -6.10 -10.41 4.87
C GLN A 305 -4.64 -10.06 4.61
N GLN A 306 -4.20 -8.84 4.91
CA GLN A 306 -2.79 -8.41 4.81
C GLN A 306 -1.92 -8.84 6.00
N VAL A 307 -2.52 -9.45 7.04
CA VAL A 307 -1.73 -10.03 8.13
C VAL A 307 -0.81 -11.12 7.58
N TRP A 308 0.45 -11.10 8.02
CA TRP A 308 1.42 -12.13 7.69
C TRP A 308 0.87 -13.54 7.96
N PHE A 309 1.02 -14.45 6.98
CA PHE A 309 0.43 -15.80 6.99
C PHE A 309 -1.10 -15.89 7.10
N SER A 310 -1.86 -14.84 6.76
CA SER A 310 -3.31 -14.98 6.59
C SER A 310 -3.65 -16.09 5.58
N ASN A 311 -4.88 -16.61 5.63
CA ASN A 311 -5.34 -17.56 4.61
C ASN A 311 -5.26 -16.97 3.20
N PHE A 312 -5.48 -15.65 3.07
CA PHE A 312 -5.40 -14.95 1.79
C PHE A 312 -3.97 -14.93 1.25
N ILE A 313 -2.99 -14.47 2.04
CA ILE A 313 -1.58 -14.45 1.64
C ILE A 313 -1.08 -15.87 1.34
N THR A 314 -1.47 -16.84 2.17
CA THR A 314 -1.12 -18.25 1.96
C THR A 314 -1.68 -18.76 0.62
N ALA A 315 -2.96 -18.52 0.34
CA ALA A 315 -3.60 -18.91 -0.90
C ALA A 315 -3.01 -18.18 -2.11
N MET A 316 -2.70 -16.89 -1.99
CA MET A 316 -2.06 -16.11 -3.06
C MET A 316 -0.69 -16.70 -3.42
N ARG A 317 0.17 -16.93 -2.42
CA ARG A 317 1.54 -17.40 -2.61
C ARG A 317 1.64 -18.87 -3.04
N ALA A 318 0.67 -19.71 -2.70
CA ALA A 318 0.67 -21.13 -3.03
C ALA A 318 0.81 -21.38 -4.55
N ASN A 319 1.29 -22.57 -4.93
CA ASN A 319 1.36 -23.03 -6.32
C ASN A 319 2.10 -22.05 -7.27
N GLY A 320 3.19 -21.46 -6.76
CA GLY A 320 4.05 -20.54 -7.50
C GLY A 320 3.52 -19.11 -7.61
N GLY A 321 2.54 -18.71 -6.81
CA GLY A 321 2.08 -17.32 -6.75
C GLY A 321 2.99 -16.39 -5.95
N ASP A 322 4.02 -16.95 -5.31
CA ASP A 322 5.17 -16.23 -4.75
C ASP A 322 6.26 -15.88 -5.78
N SER A 323 6.07 -16.30 -7.03
CA SER A 323 6.87 -15.89 -8.18
C SER A 323 6.06 -15.03 -9.13
N ALA A 324 6.72 -14.10 -9.80
CA ALA A 324 6.12 -13.19 -10.77
C ALA A 324 5.39 -13.94 -11.90
N TYR A 325 4.30 -13.37 -12.37
CA TYR A 325 3.55 -13.86 -13.55
C TYR A 325 3.87 -13.08 -14.83
N VAL A 326 4.39 -11.86 -14.68
CA VAL A 326 4.78 -10.92 -15.74
C VAL A 326 6.07 -10.19 -15.29
N PRO A 327 6.80 -9.47 -16.16
CA PRO A 327 7.97 -8.72 -15.72
C PRO A 327 7.65 -7.82 -14.53
N THR A 328 8.39 -7.96 -13.42
CA THR A 328 8.04 -7.32 -12.13
C THR A 328 9.20 -6.53 -11.55
N THR A 329 8.93 -5.29 -11.15
CA THR A 329 9.88 -4.38 -10.51
C THR A 329 9.37 -4.10 -9.12
N THR A 330 10.03 -4.57 -8.07
CA THR A 330 9.62 -4.26 -6.69
C THR A 330 10.49 -3.12 -6.14
N LEU A 331 9.87 -2.16 -5.48
CA LEU A 331 10.48 -0.93 -4.96
C LEU A 331 10.04 -0.77 -3.52
N TYR A 332 10.97 -0.82 -2.57
CA TYR A 332 10.63 -0.79 -1.16
C TYR A 332 11.73 -0.17 -0.31
N SER A 333 11.32 0.39 0.83
CA SER A 333 12.20 0.91 1.87
C SER A 333 12.35 -0.15 2.95
N SER A 334 13.59 -0.43 3.36
CA SER A 334 13.89 -1.53 4.28
C SER A 334 13.36 -1.27 5.69
N PHE A 335 14.08 -0.51 6.51
CA PHE A 335 13.76 -0.33 7.94
C PHE A 335 12.86 0.87 8.23
N TYR A 336 12.40 1.56 7.19
CA TYR A 336 11.65 2.80 7.32
C TYR A 336 10.21 2.68 6.83
N ASP A 337 9.84 1.56 6.20
CA ASP A 337 8.43 1.23 5.94
C ASP A 337 7.76 0.88 7.28
N GLU A 338 6.93 1.80 7.77
CA GLU A 338 6.27 1.66 9.07
C GLU A 338 5.05 0.73 9.03
N ILE A 339 4.58 0.37 7.83
CA ILE A 339 3.33 -0.37 7.62
C ILE A 339 3.61 -1.84 7.33
N VAL A 340 4.58 -2.11 6.47
CA VAL A 340 4.93 -3.44 5.99
C VAL A 340 6.28 -3.83 6.56
N GLU A 341 6.29 -4.90 7.36
CA GLU A 341 7.53 -5.48 7.89
C GLU A 341 7.43 -7.02 7.92
N PRO A 342 8.54 -7.75 7.75
CA PRO A 342 9.88 -7.25 7.38
C PRO A 342 9.95 -6.70 5.94
N GLN A 343 10.76 -5.67 5.68
CA GLN A 343 11.08 -5.17 4.32
C GLN A 343 12.58 -5.20 3.95
N ALA A 344 13.38 -6.04 4.61
CA ALA A 344 14.83 -6.13 4.33
C ALA A 344 15.23 -7.44 3.62
N GLY A 345 16.08 -7.34 2.60
CA GLY A 345 16.69 -8.49 1.93
C GLY A 345 15.70 -9.50 1.34
N THR A 346 16.09 -10.78 1.26
CA THR A 346 15.22 -11.83 0.68
C THR A 346 14.00 -12.18 1.53
N GLU A 347 14.05 -11.81 2.82
CA GLU A 347 12.92 -12.00 3.74
C GLU A 347 11.87 -10.89 3.62
N ALA A 348 12.20 -9.76 2.96
CA ALA A 348 11.26 -8.68 2.70
C ALA A 348 9.92 -9.19 2.18
N SER A 349 8.83 -8.61 2.65
CA SER A 349 7.49 -8.89 2.14
C SER A 349 7.39 -8.55 0.66
N ALA A 350 8.09 -7.50 0.25
CA ALA A 350 8.20 -7.05 -1.12
C ALA A 350 9.00 -7.98 -2.05
N TYR A 351 9.74 -8.96 -1.52
CA TYR A 351 10.61 -9.80 -2.33
C TYR A 351 9.82 -10.77 -3.21
N MET A 352 9.96 -10.64 -4.53
CA MET A 352 9.31 -11.46 -5.54
C MET A 352 10.32 -12.43 -6.19
N LEU A 353 9.92 -13.69 -6.37
CA LEU A 353 10.71 -14.71 -7.05
C LEU A 353 10.46 -14.70 -8.57
N ASP A 354 11.33 -15.36 -9.33
CA ASP A 354 11.20 -15.49 -10.79
C ASP A 354 11.28 -16.93 -11.29
N ALA A 355 10.46 -17.84 -10.74
CA ALA A 355 10.42 -19.23 -11.19
C ALA A 355 9.98 -19.40 -12.65
N ARG A 356 9.37 -18.37 -13.26
CA ARG A 356 8.86 -18.37 -14.63
C ARG A 356 9.82 -17.74 -15.65
N GLY A 357 10.91 -17.12 -15.20
CA GLY A 357 11.86 -16.43 -16.07
C GLY A 357 11.23 -15.25 -16.82
N VAL A 358 10.28 -14.56 -16.18
CA VAL A 358 9.58 -13.40 -16.76
C VAL A 358 10.37 -12.11 -16.59
N GLY A 359 11.40 -12.10 -15.75
CA GLY A 359 12.18 -10.91 -15.42
C GLY A 359 11.71 -10.28 -14.11
N VAL A 360 12.58 -10.26 -13.10
CA VAL A 360 12.28 -9.64 -11.81
C VAL A 360 13.48 -8.83 -11.31
N THR A 361 13.23 -7.60 -10.87
CA THR A 361 14.18 -6.81 -10.06
C THR A 361 13.55 -6.49 -8.71
N ASN A 362 14.30 -6.76 -7.64
CA ASN A 362 13.90 -6.43 -6.27
C ASN A 362 14.79 -5.28 -5.77
N ASN A 363 14.22 -4.09 -5.66
CA ASN A 363 14.97 -2.85 -5.46
C ASN A 363 14.70 -2.28 -4.06
N GLU A 364 15.51 -2.73 -3.10
CA GLU A 364 15.60 -2.11 -1.78
C GLU A 364 16.35 -0.78 -1.91
N VAL A 365 15.69 0.36 -1.66
CA VAL A 365 16.28 1.68 -1.97
C VAL A 365 17.55 1.97 -1.16
N GLN A 366 17.64 1.46 0.07
CA GLN A 366 18.84 1.56 0.91
C GLN A 366 20.02 0.74 0.38
N VAL A 367 19.78 -0.24 -0.48
CA VAL A 367 20.83 -1.05 -1.14
C VAL A 367 21.22 -0.43 -2.48
N VAL A 368 20.25 -0.05 -3.29
CA VAL A 368 20.50 0.51 -4.63
C VAL A 368 21.11 1.91 -4.53
N CYS A 369 20.54 2.78 -3.70
CA CYS A 369 21.01 4.15 -3.46
C CYS A 369 21.78 4.25 -2.14
N LYS A 370 22.61 3.24 -1.84
CA LYS A 370 23.36 3.17 -0.58
C LYS A 370 24.18 4.43 -0.32
N ASP A 371 24.07 4.94 0.91
CA ASP A 371 24.76 6.15 1.41
C ASP A 371 24.45 7.43 0.60
N GLN A 372 23.34 7.45 -0.16
CA GLN A 372 22.87 8.59 -0.91
C GLN A 372 21.44 9.01 -0.50
N THR A 373 21.02 10.19 -0.94
CA THR A 373 19.77 10.84 -0.53
C THR A 373 18.52 10.00 -0.81
N ALA A 374 18.41 9.39 -2.00
CA ALA A 374 17.27 8.54 -2.35
C ALA A 374 17.26 7.19 -1.62
N GLY A 375 18.35 6.81 -0.95
CA GLY A 375 18.43 5.67 -0.04
C GLY A 375 18.18 6.06 1.43
N GLY A 376 17.72 7.28 1.69
CA GLY A 376 17.45 7.82 3.03
C GLY A 376 16.18 7.28 3.69
N PHE A 377 15.56 8.12 4.51
CA PHE A 377 14.33 7.81 5.22
C PHE A 377 13.11 7.99 4.31
N TYR A 378 12.55 6.88 3.84
CA TYR A 378 11.29 6.84 3.10
C TYR A 378 10.33 5.89 3.81
N THR A 379 9.21 6.44 4.27
CA THR A 379 8.01 5.74 4.76
C THR A 379 7.30 4.96 3.65
N HIS A 380 6.29 4.19 4.04
CA HIS A 380 5.50 3.35 3.15
C HIS A 380 4.89 4.11 1.95
N GLU A 381 4.34 5.29 2.21
CA GLU A 381 3.73 6.20 1.23
C GLU A 381 4.74 7.07 0.48
N SER A 382 5.77 7.58 1.16
CA SER A 382 6.77 8.46 0.52
C SER A 382 7.62 7.73 -0.51
N MET A 383 7.64 6.40 -0.49
CA MET A 383 8.16 5.58 -1.58
C MET A 383 7.55 5.88 -2.95
N MET A 384 6.31 6.39 -3.02
CA MET A 384 5.69 6.83 -4.28
C MET A 384 6.33 8.12 -4.85
N ALA A 385 6.96 8.92 -4.00
CA ALA A 385 7.65 10.16 -4.37
C ALA A 385 9.19 10.02 -4.46
N ASN A 386 9.70 8.80 -4.22
CA ASN A 386 11.13 8.51 -4.24
C ASN A 386 11.70 8.58 -5.69
N PRO A 387 12.86 9.24 -5.90
CA PRO A 387 13.47 9.38 -7.23
C PRO A 387 13.77 8.05 -7.93
N LEU A 388 14.27 7.05 -7.19
CA LEU A 388 14.59 5.73 -7.73
C LEU A 388 13.30 4.98 -8.12
N THR A 389 12.23 5.09 -7.33
CA THR A 389 10.90 4.56 -7.69
C THR A 389 10.46 5.09 -9.04
N PHE A 390 10.47 6.40 -9.24
CA PHE A 390 10.02 6.96 -10.51
C PHE A 390 10.94 6.59 -11.68
N ALA A 391 12.27 6.68 -11.51
CA ALA A 391 13.21 6.33 -12.57
C ALA A 391 13.07 4.88 -13.05
N LEU A 392 12.85 3.94 -12.12
CA LEU A 392 12.62 2.54 -12.47
C LEU A 392 11.21 2.30 -13.04
N ALA A 393 10.20 3.05 -12.59
CA ALA A 393 8.87 3.03 -13.20
C ALA A 393 8.90 3.52 -14.65
N GLU A 394 9.54 4.66 -14.91
CA GLU A 394 9.75 5.20 -16.26
C GLU A 394 10.52 4.20 -17.14
N ASN A 395 11.62 3.63 -16.62
CA ASN A 395 12.38 2.61 -17.33
C ASN A 395 11.51 1.39 -17.68
N ALA A 396 10.66 0.92 -16.76
CA ALA A 396 9.74 -0.19 -16.99
C ALA A 396 8.67 0.14 -18.03
N ILE A 397 8.04 1.31 -17.94
CA ILE A 397 7.00 1.78 -18.88
C ILE A 397 7.57 1.88 -20.30
N CYS A 398 8.72 2.54 -20.46
CA CYS A 398 9.31 2.83 -21.76
C CYS A 398 9.90 1.58 -22.45
N ASN A 399 10.26 0.55 -21.69
CA ASN A 399 10.84 -0.68 -22.23
C ASN A 399 9.87 -1.86 -22.27
N GLY A 400 8.69 -1.75 -21.65
CA GLY A 400 7.69 -2.82 -21.60
C GLY A 400 8.19 -4.10 -20.92
N ARG A 401 8.95 -3.93 -19.82
CA ARG A 401 9.56 -5.02 -19.03
C ARG A 401 9.86 -4.56 -17.60
N GLU A 402 10.56 -5.36 -16.81
CA GLU A 402 11.02 -4.96 -15.49
C GLU A 402 12.03 -3.80 -15.57
N GLY A 403 11.89 -2.84 -14.67
CA GLY A 403 12.80 -1.71 -14.52
C GLY A 403 14.16 -2.19 -14.02
N ARG A 404 15.24 -1.69 -14.63
CA ARG A 404 16.60 -2.17 -14.37
C ARG A 404 17.51 -1.06 -13.87
N PRO A 405 18.05 -1.16 -12.63
CA PRO A 405 19.00 -0.17 -12.12
C PRO A 405 20.23 0.06 -12.99
N SER A 406 20.66 -0.96 -13.76
CA SER A 406 21.79 -0.85 -14.68
C SER A 406 21.52 0.00 -15.93
N GLU A 407 20.28 0.46 -16.13
CA GLU A 407 19.83 1.19 -17.32
C GLU A 407 19.40 2.63 -17.01
N ILE A 408 19.66 3.10 -15.78
CA ILE A 408 19.39 4.47 -15.34
C ILE A 408 20.67 5.10 -14.76
N ASP A 409 20.73 6.42 -14.73
CA ASP A 409 21.84 7.15 -14.10
C ASP A 409 21.67 7.17 -12.59
N LEU A 410 22.21 6.15 -11.91
CA LEU A 410 22.10 6.02 -10.45
C LEU A 410 22.83 7.14 -9.69
N GLU A 411 23.84 7.80 -10.28
CA GLU A 411 24.52 8.91 -9.61
C GLU A 411 23.58 10.11 -9.48
N ASP A 412 22.92 10.48 -10.59
CA ASP A 412 21.96 11.58 -10.60
C ASP A 412 20.70 11.23 -9.80
N VAL A 413 20.07 10.08 -10.09
CA VAL A 413 18.82 9.63 -9.47
C VAL A 413 18.96 9.53 -7.95
N CYS A 414 20.04 8.91 -7.46
CA CYS A 414 20.20 8.69 -6.02
C CYS A 414 20.60 9.96 -5.24
N SER A 415 21.03 11.03 -5.92
CA SER A 415 21.49 12.26 -5.28
C SER A 415 20.35 13.15 -4.73
N THR A 416 19.11 12.92 -5.16
CA THR A 416 17.94 13.76 -4.84
C THR A 416 17.04 13.14 -3.76
N ILE A 417 16.26 13.96 -3.05
CA ILE A 417 15.32 13.53 -2.00
C ILE A 417 13.88 13.35 -2.52
N LEU A 418 13.59 13.92 -3.68
CA LEU A 418 12.25 13.95 -4.26
C LEU A 418 12.40 13.86 -5.77
N THR A 419 11.53 13.07 -6.41
CA THR A 419 11.53 12.93 -7.86
C THR A 419 11.48 14.29 -8.54
N PRO A 420 12.42 14.60 -9.46
CA PRO A 420 12.37 15.84 -10.24
C PRO A 420 11.02 16.02 -10.93
N GLY A 421 10.40 17.19 -10.73
CA GLY A 421 9.06 17.50 -11.24
C GLY A 421 7.99 17.55 -10.15
N LEU A 422 8.26 16.97 -8.98
CA LEU A 422 7.44 17.17 -7.78
C LEU A 422 7.98 18.34 -6.95
N ASP A 423 7.09 18.98 -6.18
CA ASP A 423 7.45 20.00 -5.20
C ASP A 423 7.05 19.59 -3.76
N PHE A 424 7.26 20.51 -2.81
CA PHE A 424 6.93 20.26 -1.41
C PHE A 424 5.44 20.02 -1.17
N GLU A 425 4.57 20.66 -1.95
CA GLU A 425 3.12 20.48 -1.83
C GLU A 425 2.72 19.09 -2.32
N ASP A 426 3.32 18.61 -3.41
CA ASP A 426 3.13 17.25 -3.90
C ASP A 426 3.63 16.19 -2.91
N PHE A 427 4.74 16.46 -2.23
CA PHE A 427 5.21 15.63 -1.12
C PHE A 427 4.18 15.57 0.03
N LEU A 428 3.64 16.71 0.45
CA LEU A 428 2.58 16.75 1.48
C LEU A 428 1.29 16.05 1.04
N LYS A 429 0.91 16.13 -0.25
CA LYS A 429 -0.21 15.34 -0.80
C LYS A 429 0.07 13.84 -0.80
N THR A 430 1.33 13.43 -1.00
CA THR A 430 1.73 12.03 -0.86
C THR A 430 1.57 11.58 0.59
N GLU A 431 1.97 12.39 1.56
CA GLU A 431 1.75 12.13 3.00
C GLU A 431 0.25 12.11 3.39
N ASN A 432 -0.61 12.85 2.68
CA ASN A 432 -2.06 12.76 2.92
C ASN A 432 -2.60 11.34 2.73
N SER A 433 -2.00 10.53 1.85
CA SER A 433 -2.48 9.18 1.54
C SER A 433 -2.51 8.28 2.79
N ILE A 434 -1.46 8.31 3.63
CA ILE A 434 -1.42 7.47 4.83
C ILE A 434 -2.34 7.98 5.94
N ILE A 435 -2.53 9.31 6.02
CA ILE A 435 -3.47 9.90 6.98
C ILE A 435 -4.90 9.53 6.60
N ILE A 436 -5.27 9.75 5.34
CA ILE A 436 -6.59 9.39 4.82
C ILE A 436 -6.84 7.88 4.97
N ALA A 437 -5.84 7.04 4.71
CA ALA A 437 -5.95 5.60 4.94
C ALA A 437 -6.25 5.25 6.40
N GLY A 438 -5.52 5.85 7.36
CA GLY A 438 -5.78 5.66 8.78
C GLY A 438 -7.18 6.12 9.19
N LEU A 439 -7.64 7.26 8.69
CA LEU A 439 -9.00 7.77 8.94
C LEU A 439 -10.07 6.88 8.32
N ALA A 440 -9.91 6.48 7.05
CA ALA A 440 -10.84 5.62 6.33
C ALA A 440 -10.98 4.27 7.03
N MET A 441 -9.87 3.68 7.50
CA MET A 441 -9.91 2.48 8.35
C MET A 441 -10.72 2.75 9.61
N VAL A 442 -10.43 3.80 10.39
CA VAL A 442 -11.19 4.07 11.63
C VAL A 442 -12.69 4.27 11.35
N ILE A 443 -13.07 4.90 10.24
CA ILE A 443 -14.46 5.19 9.86
C ILE A 443 -15.20 3.96 9.32
N TYR A 444 -14.49 3.05 8.64
CA TYR A 444 -15.07 1.92 7.93
C TYR A 444 -15.97 1.06 8.83
N MET A 445 -17.17 0.74 8.34
CA MET A 445 -18.13 -0.13 9.01
C MET A 445 -18.85 -1.02 7.99
N PRO A 446 -19.21 -2.27 8.34
CA PRO A 446 -18.99 -2.92 9.64
C PRO A 446 -17.57 -3.52 9.76
N LYS A 447 -17.02 -3.51 10.98
CA LYS A 447 -15.84 -4.30 11.33
C LYS A 447 -16.17 -5.80 11.34
N VAL A 448 -15.19 -6.64 11.03
CA VAL A 448 -15.34 -8.10 10.98
C VAL A 448 -14.56 -8.81 12.10
N ALA A 449 -15.05 -9.96 12.56
CA ALA A 449 -14.36 -10.73 13.60
C ALA A 449 -13.16 -11.54 13.06
N SER A 450 -13.14 -11.80 11.75
CA SER A 450 -12.11 -12.59 11.08
C SER A 450 -12.03 -12.22 9.61
N ALA A 451 -10.89 -12.52 8.98
CA ALA A 451 -10.74 -12.39 7.54
C ALA A 451 -11.83 -13.19 6.78
N PRO A 452 -12.30 -12.71 5.63
CA PRO A 452 -13.23 -13.45 4.77
C PRO A 452 -12.70 -14.84 4.37
N PRO A 453 -13.59 -15.81 4.11
CA PRO A 453 -13.20 -17.11 3.57
C PRO A 453 -12.58 -16.98 2.17
N ILE A 454 -11.71 -17.92 1.83
CA ILE A 454 -11.12 -18.00 0.49
C ILE A 454 -12.19 -18.43 -0.52
N ARG A 455 -12.24 -17.73 -1.66
CA ARG A 455 -13.16 -18.01 -2.77
C ARG A 455 -12.91 -19.40 -3.33
N ASP A 456 -13.98 -20.07 -3.76
CA ASP A 456 -13.91 -21.45 -4.24
C ASP A 456 -12.84 -21.66 -5.33
N TYR A 457 -12.72 -20.73 -6.30
CA TYR A 457 -11.71 -20.81 -7.37
C TYR A 457 -10.26 -20.80 -6.88
N ALA A 458 -10.02 -20.30 -5.66
CA ALA A 458 -8.70 -20.21 -5.02
C ALA A 458 -8.46 -21.35 -4.00
N THR A 459 -9.44 -22.23 -3.79
CA THR A 459 -9.31 -23.40 -2.90
C THR A 459 -8.88 -24.68 -3.63
N VAL A 460 -8.98 -24.70 -4.97
CA VAL A 460 -8.66 -25.88 -5.78
C VAL A 460 -7.16 -25.93 -6.05
N ASN A 461 -6.48 -26.86 -5.36
CA ASN A 461 -5.07 -27.20 -5.57
C ASN A 461 -4.86 -27.99 -6.88
#